data_AF-A0A4Z1CYY2-F1
#
_entry.id   AF-A0A4Z1CYY2-F1
#
_cell.length_a   1.000
_cell.length_b   1.000
_cell.length_c   1.000
_cell.angle_alpha   90.00
_cell.angle_beta   90.00
_cell.angle_gamma   90.00
#
_symmetry.space_group_name_H-M   'P 1'
#
loop_
_entity.id
_entity.type
_entity.pdbx_description
1 polymer ?
#
loop_
_entity_poly.entity_id
_entity_poly.type
_entity_poly.pdbx_seq_one_letter_code
_entity_poly.pdbx_strand_id
1 'polypeptide(L)'
;MRERKNEEATGAKVGREARHAPAEAGHPRSRLLALQGTVGNAAVVQMLRRAGHGLDEEEHRHGDGCGHEGFKDPAVQRSSVHDVVRSPGRPLDQATRTDMESRLGADFSDVRIHTGSAANASAAEVGARAYTSGNHVVLAAGGGDAHTLAHELTHVIQQRQGPVSGTDNGNGLRVSDPSDRFEREAEANARAVMSRPAPRATSGVQRSDGPETGTAGAAKAPVQRTLAAGLPKGTQVVKHTDEGDVEGQTILSFGFGSYLISAGADGKKPRASLKDKSWGTVEGREASRTEYEAARAAELDPAVLAAKQKQKDLDLGENYLSADYRRINPLLAALGQVGFTPGEIAAPGFSYKSKESEVLDAWRSVAMARGYADEQTTEAWDEKHLADTFDIFARINGVWDDFATPRANEEGNVVRGDSKHMYESFGGILKQQENHPDGGYVSVDQTIEWPAILSTTYGDPLTHTYVAGKEIVWEFGLPEDHRGRALGRNNQSEEEMTFPIGTKIHIRQILVRSGDFRQEQSAKYGESATVIVFADILAGQRPTRGD
;
A
#
# COMPACT_ATOMS: atom_id res chain seq x y z
N MET A 1 7.42 47.65 -72.03
CA MET A 1 6.36 47.66 -73.06
C MET A 1 6.05 46.22 -73.43
N ARG A 2 4.76 45.85 -73.41
CA ARG A 2 4.15 44.58 -73.84
C ARG A 2 4.03 43.44 -72.82
N GLU A 3 2.90 43.50 -72.11
CA GLU A 3 2.03 42.37 -71.76
C GLU A 3 1.82 41.40 -72.93
N ARG A 4 1.56 40.11 -72.63
CA ARG A 4 0.25 39.52 -72.93
C ARG A 4 0.00 38.18 -72.20
N LYS A 5 -1.29 38.01 -71.93
CA LYS A 5 -2.05 37.06 -71.12
C LYS A 5 -2.41 35.74 -71.85
N ASN A 6 -2.95 34.82 -71.03
CA ASN A 6 -3.89 33.72 -71.31
C ASN A 6 -3.29 32.44 -71.96
N GLU A 7 -3.71 31.21 -71.63
CA GLU A 7 -5.00 30.74 -71.13
C GLU A 7 -4.89 29.33 -70.47
N GLU A 8 -5.88 28.99 -69.65
CA GLU A 8 -6.05 27.75 -68.89
C GLU A 8 -6.27 26.49 -69.77
N ALA A 9 -5.80 25.33 -69.29
CA ALA A 9 -6.46 24.05 -69.54
C ALA A 9 -6.21 23.09 -68.36
N THR A 10 -7.31 22.53 -67.89
CA THR A 10 -7.54 21.64 -66.75
C THR A 10 -6.93 20.24 -66.91
N GLY A 11 -6.52 19.61 -65.81
CA GLY A 11 -6.14 18.20 -65.79
C GLY A 11 -5.64 17.74 -64.42
N ALA A 12 -6.50 17.05 -63.68
CA ALA A 12 -6.25 16.58 -62.32
C ALA A 12 -5.29 15.37 -62.24
N LYS A 13 -4.73 15.22 -61.02
CA LYS A 13 -4.42 13.97 -60.28
C LYS A 13 -2.98 13.39 -60.26
N VAL A 14 -2.62 13.12 -59.00
CA VAL A 14 -1.70 12.11 -58.40
C VAL A 14 -0.26 12.53 -58.12
N GLY A 15 -0.03 12.90 -56.86
CA GLY A 15 1.28 13.01 -56.23
C GLY A 15 1.81 11.64 -55.77
N ARG A 16 2.92 11.25 -56.42
CA ARG A 16 4.13 10.58 -55.91
C ARG A 16 4.04 9.85 -54.54
N GLU A 17 3.89 8.52 -54.59
CA GLU A 17 4.17 7.62 -53.48
C GLU A 17 5.69 7.41 -53.29
N ALA A 18 6.18 7.65 -52.07
CA ALA A 18 7.47 7.18 -51.60
C ALA A 18 7.32 5.73 -51.11
N ARG A 19 8.10 4.84 -51.73
CA ARG A 19 8.08 3.39 -51.49
C ARG A 19 8.48 3.09 -50.04
N HIS A 20 7.53 2.61 -49.25
CA HIS A 20 7.80 1.96 -47.96
C HIS A 20 8.25 0.51 -48.21
N ALA A 21 9.34 0.12 -47.54
CA ALA A 21 9.69 -1.29 -47.41
C ALA A 21 8.63 -2.02 -46.57
N PRO A 22 8.32 -3.30 -46.86
CA PRO A 22 7.30 -4.03 -46.12
C PRO A 22 7.79 -4.33 -44.69
N ALA A 23 7.02 -3.87 -43.70
CA ALA A 23 7.17 -4.30 -42.31
C ALA A 23 6.84 -5.80 -42.21
N GLU A 24 7.74 -6.58 -41.61
CA GLU A 24 7.46 -7.96 -41.24
C GLU A 24 6.17 -8.04 -40.43
N ALA A 25 5.26 -8.91 -40.86
CA ALA A 25 3.99 -9.16 -40.19
C ALA A 25 4.23 -9.93 -38.89
N GLY A 26 4.55 -9.20 -37.81
CA GLY A 26 4.54 -9.74 -36.45
C GLY A 26 3.16 -10.30 -36.09
N HIS A 27 3.15 -11.43 -35.38
CA HIS A 27 1.93 -12.15 -35.01
C HIS A 27 0.87 -11.23 -34.35
N PRO A 28 -0.43 -11.46 -34.60
CA PRO A 28 -1.53 -10.64 -34.04
C PRO A 28 -1.47 -10.53 -32.50
N ARG A 29 -1.01 -11.59 -31.83
CA ARG A 29 -0.77 -11.63 -30.38
C ARG A 29 0.29 -10.62 -29.93
N SER A 30 1.38 -10.47 -30.68
CA SER A 30 2.46 -9.54 -30.36
C SER A 30 2.00 -8.09 -30.43
N ARG A 31 1.14 -7.76 -31.41
CA ARG A 31 0.53 -6.43 -31.53
C ARG A 31 -0.52 -6.17 -30.44
N LEU A 32 -1.30 -7.18 -30.06
CA LEU A 32 -2.27 -7.07 -28.98
C LEU A 32 -1.58 -6.89 -27.61
N LEU A 33 -0.49 -7.61 -27.34
CA LEU A 33 0.31 -7.49 -26.12
C LEU A 33 1.04 -6.15 -26.04
N ALA A 34 1.57 -5.66 -27.16
CA ALA A 34 2.15 -4.32 -27.23
C ALA A 34 1.10 -3.22 -26.96
N LEU A 35 -0.12 -3.40 -27.48
CA LEU A 35 -1.23 -2.49 -27.22
C LEU A 35 -1.69 -2.57 -25.74
N GLN A 36 -1.78 -3.77 -25.16
CA GLN A 36 -2.08 -3.99 -23.73
C GLN A 36 -1.05 -3.33 -22.81
N GLY A 37 0.24 -3.41 -23.15
CA GLY A 37 1.31 -2.76 -22.41
C GLY A 37 1.31 -1.22 -22.51
N THR A 38 0.60 -0.65 -23.51
CA THR A 38 0.59 0.79 -23.76
C THR A 38 -0.67 1.47 -23.24
N VAL A 39 -1.86 0.87 -23.43
CA VAL A 39 -3.15 1.48 -23.04
C VAL A 39 -3.87 0.74 -21.90
N GLY A 40 -3.30 -0.36 -21.41
CA GLY A 40 -3.88 -1.18 -20.36
C GLY A 40 -5.01 -2.10 -20.83
N ASN A 41 -5.19 -3.21 -20.12
CA ASN A 41 -6.11 -4.28 -20.51
C ASN A 41 -7.58 -3.83 -20.62
N ALA A 42 -8.02 -2.90 -19.77
CA ALA A 42 -9.39 -2.39 -19.78
C ALA A 42 -9.72 -1.59 -21.06
N ALA A 43 -8.78 -0.78 -21.55
CA ALA A 43 -8.94 -0.01 -22.78
C ALA A 43 -8.91 -0.91 -24.01
N VAL A 44 -8.05 -1.94 -24.03
CA VAL A 44 -8.02 -2.94 -25.10
C VAL A 44 -9.34 -3.72 -25.18
N VAL A 45 -9.92 -4.10 -24.04
CA VAL A 45 -11.24 -4.76 -23.99
C VAL A 45 -12.35 -3.84 -24.52
N GLN A 46 -12.30 -2.54 -24.20
CA GLN A 46 -13.28 -1.58 -24.70
C GLN A 46 -13.12 -1.28 -26.20
N MET A 47 -11.89 -1.31 -26.72
CA MET A 47 -11.58 -1.21 -28.15
C MET A 47 -12.07 -2.43 -28.93
N LEU A 48 -11.88 -3.65 -28.41
CA LEU A 48 -12.39 -4.89 -29.02
C LEU A 48 -13.94 -4.91 -29.08
N ARG A 49 -14.60 -4.41 -28.03
CA ARG A 49 -16.07 -4.23 -28.01
C ARG A 49 -16.55 -3.20 -29.04
N ARG A 50 -15.82 -2.08 -29.22
CA ARG A 50 -16.13 -1.05 -30.24
C ARG A 50 -15.83 -1.50 -31.67
N ALA A 51 -14.87 -2.41 -31.85
CA ALA A 51 -14.53 -3.00 -33.15
C ALA A 51 -15.50 -4.11 -33.61
N GLY A 52 -16.59 -4.34 -32.88
CA GLY A 52 -17.62 -5.31 -33.26
C GLY A 52 -17.33 -6.76 -32.87
N HIS A 53 -16.27 -7.04 -32.10
CA HIS A 53 -16.05 -8.35 -31.50
C HIS A 53 -16.87 -8.50 -30.22
N GLY A 54 -18.20 -8.51 -30.39
CA GLY A 54 -19.13 -8.98 -29.38
C GLY A 54 -18.98 -10.49 -29.18
N LEU A 55 -19.23 -10.97 -27.96
CA LEU A 55 -19.39 -12.39 -27.69
C LEU A 55 -20.72 -12.85 -28.31
N ASP A 56 -20.70 -13.09 -29.62
CA ASP A 56 -21.71 -13.96 -30.23
C ASP A 56 -21.25 -15.39 -30.00
N GLU A 57 -22.07 -16.15 -29.26
CA GLU A 57 -21.97 -17.59 -29.09
C GLU A 57 -22.09 -18.26 -30.47
N GLU A 58 -20.99 -18.43 -31.19
CA GLU A 58 -20.95 -19.39 -32.28
C GLU A 58 -20.91 -20.80 -31.67
N GLU A 59 -22.07 -21.46 -31.75
CA GLU A 59 -22.32 -22.83 -31.31
C GLU A 59 -21.48 -23.82 -32.16
N HIS A 60 -20.25 -24.12 -31.75
CA HIS A 60 -19.44 -25.16 -32.40
C HIS A 60 -19.93 -26.55 -31.94
N ARG A 61 -20.47 -27.35 -32.85
CA ARG A 61 -20.87 -28.74 -32.55
C ARG A 61 -19.65 -29.67 -32.58
N HIS A 62 -19.45 -30.41 -31.50
CA HIS A 62 -18.43 -31.46 -31.41
C HIS A 62 -18.84 -32.68 -32.26
N GLY A 63 -17.99 -33.05 -33.22
CA GLY A 63 -18.00 -34.37 -33.85
C GLY A 63 -16.84 -35.22 -33.32
N ASP A 64 -17.00 -36.54 -33.35
CA ASP A 64 -15.96 -37.50 -32.95
C ASP A 64 -14.71 -37.31 -33.82
N GLY A 65 -13.64 -36.79 -33.20
CA GLY A 65 -12.36 -36.52 -33.85
C GLY A 65 -11.74 -35.15 -33.58
N CYS A 66 -12.33 -34.30 -32.73
CA CYS A 66 -11.68 -33.05 -32.30
C CYS A 66 -10.58 -33.37 -31.27
N GLY A 67 -9.35 -33.59 -31.77
CA GLY A 67 -8.18 -34.00 -31.00
C GLY A 67 -7.66 -32.94 -30.03
N HIS A 68 -8.33 -32.79 -28.88
CA HIS A 68 -7.80 -32.11 -27.69
C HIS A 68 -7.24 -33.12 -26.67
N GLU A 69 -6.38 -34.04 -27.13
CA GLU A 69 -5.50 -34.72 -26.20
C GLU A 69 -4.26 -33.84 -25.95
N GLY A 70 -4.18 -33.29 -24.75
CA GLY A 70 -2.88 -32.94 -24.15
C GLY A 70 -2.38 -31.51 -24.29
N PHE A 71 -3.22 -30.48 -24.17
CA PHE A 71 -2.76 -29.15 -23.72
C PHE A 71 -3.78 -28.56 -22.74
N LYS A 72 -3.42 -28.55 -21.45
CA LYS A 72 -4.12 -27.74 -20.44
C LYS A 72 -3.75 -26.29 -20.69
N ASP A 73 -4.64 -25.52 -21.28
CA ASP A 73 -4.55 -24.05 -21.31
C ASP A 73 -4.38 -23.53 -19.87
N PRO A 74 -3.47 -22.59 -19.59
CA PRO A 74 -3.54 -21.84 -18.35
C PRO A 74 -4.82 -21.01 -18.40
N ALA A 75 -5.80 -21.41 -17.59
CA ALA A 75 -6.99 -20.63 -17.34
C ALA A 75 -6.59 -19.18 -17.04
N VAL A 76 -7.23 -18.23 -17.71
CA VAL A 76 -7.26 -16.83 -17.28
C VAL A 76 -7.58 -16.83 -15.79
N GLN A 77 -6.58 -16.56 -14.95
CA GLN A 77 -6.64 -16.77 -13.51
C GLN A 77 -7.57 -15.70 -12.92
N ARG A 78 -8.87 -16.01 -12.90
CA ARG A 78 -9.82 -15.38 -11.98
C ARG A 78 -9.34 -15.75 -10.57
N SER A 79 -9.17 -14.77 -9.68
CA SER A 79 -8.67 -15.06 -8.33
C SER A 79 -9.54 -16.13 -7.68
N SER A 80 -8.90 -17.19 -7.16
CA SER A 80 -9.61 -18.34 -6.59
C SER A 80 -10.50 -17.96 -5.39
N VAL A 81 -10.23 -16.80 -4.79
CA VAL A 81 -11.04 -16.15 -3.75
C VAL A 81 -12.49 -15.92 -4.18
N HIS A 82 -12.70 -15.42 -5.40
CA HIS A 82 -14.05 -15.18 -5.90
C HIS A 82 -14.80 -16.47 -6.21
N ASP A 83 -14.09 -17.50 -6.67
CA ASP A 83 -14.69 -18.79 -7.00
C ASP A 83 -15.09 -19.55 -5.74
N VAL A 84 -14.26 -19.52 -4.68
CA VAL A 84 -14.60 -20.13 -3.37
C VAL A 84 -15.76 -19.39 -2.71
N VAL A 85 -15.75 -18.06 -2.65
CA VAL A 85 -16.82 -17.28 -2.00
C VAL A 85 -18.17 -17.43 -2.72
N ARG A 86 -18.17 -17.63 -4.05
CA ARG A 86 -19.38 -17.91 -4.85
C ARG A 86 -19.89 -19.34 -4.72
N SER A 87 -19.06 -20.27 -4.24
CA SER A 87 -19.48 -21.64 -4.01
C SER A 87 -20.45 -21.74 -2.81
N PRO A 88 -21.28 -22.80 -2.71
CA PRO A 88 -22.11 -23.00 -1.54
C PRO A 88 -21.25 -23.27 -0.29
N GLY A 89 -21.24 -22.33 0.67
CA GLY A 89 -20.65 -22.53 1.99
C GLY A 89 -21.61 -23.21 2.97
N ARG A 90 -21.08 -23.81 4.04
CA ARG A 90 -21.89 -24.41 5.10
C ARG A 90 -22.28 -23.36 6.15
N PRO A 91 -23.49 -23.39 6.73
CA PRO A 91 -23.78 -22.53 7.87
C PRO A 91 -22.85 -22.87 9.03
N LEU A 92 -22.54 -21.88 9.86
CA LEU A 92 -21.83 -22.12 11.12
C LEU A 92 -22.65 -23.09 11.98
N ASP A 93 -21.99 -24.10 12.58
CA ASP A 93 -22.71 -25.09 13.38
C ASP A 93 -23.36 -24.42 14.60
N GLN A 94 -24.48 -24.99 15.05
CA GLN A 94 -25.33 -24.33 16.03
C GLN A 94 -24.63 -24.07 17.37
N ALA A 95 -23.76 -24.98 17.83
CA ALA A 95 -23.07 -24.83 19.11
C ALA A 95 -22.01 -23.73 19.03
N THR A 96 -21.18 -23.74 18.00
CA THR A 96 -20.17 -22.70 17.75
C THR A 96 -20.82 -21.36 17.48
N ARG A 97 -21.91 -21.32 16.71
CA ARG A 97 -22.68 -20.10 16.47
C ARG A 97 -23.19 -19.52 17.79
N THR A 98 -23.88 -20.29 18.62
CA THR A 98 -24.40 -19.78 19.90
C THR A 98 -23.29 -19.31 20.84
N ASP A 99 -22.15 -20.00 20.91
CA ASP A 99 -20.99 -19.57 21.71
C ASP A 99 -20.41 -18.24 21.17
N MET A 100 -20.20 -18.15 19.85
CA MET A 100 -19.64 -16.95 19.22
C MET A 100 -20.61 -15.77 19.25
N GLU A 101 -21.92 -15.97 19.05
CA GLU A 101 -22.93 -14.92 19.19
C GLU A 101 -23.02 -14.42 20.64
N SER A 102 -22.89 -15.31 21.64
CA SER A 102 -22.86 -14.89 23.04
C SER A 102 -21.59 -14.11 23.40
N ARG A 103 -20.46 -14.43 22.76
CA ARG A 103 -19.16 -13.77 22.97
C ARG A 103 -19.05 -12.44 22.23
N LEU A 104 -19.50 -12.42 20.96
CA LEU A 104 -19.37 -11.35 19.97
C LEU A 104 -20.63 -10.49 19.79
N GLY A 105 -21.74 -10.85 20.45
CA GLY A 105 -22.91 -9.98 20.62
C GLY A 105 -23.55 -9.53 19.29
N ALA A 106 -23.37 -10.35 18.25
CA ALA A 106 -23.87 -10.15 16.91
C ALA A 106 -24.54 -11.45 16.44
N ASP A 107 -25.44 -11.35 15.46
CA ASP A 107 -26.08 -12.50 14.80
C ASP A 107 -25.17 -13.02 13.68
N PHE A 108 -24.90 -14.33 13.67
CA PHE A 108 -24.08 -15.00 12.66
C PHE A 108 -24.86 -16.08 11.89
N SER A 109 -26.19 -16.06 11.92
CA SER A 109 -27.05 -17.02 11.23
C SER A 109 -26.88 -17.05 9.70
N ASP A 110 -26.46 -15.92 9.13
CA ASP A 110 -26.18 -15.72 7.71
C ASP A 110 -24.72 -16.02 7.30
N VAL A 111 -23.84 -16.31 8.27
CA VAL A 111 -22.43 -16.64 7.99
C VAL A 111 -22.31 -17.98 7.26
N ARG A 112 -21.40 -18.01 6.27
CA ARG A 112 -21.09 -19.21 5.47
C ARG A 112 -19.61 -19.56 5.58
N ILE A 113 -19.34 -20.77 6.06
CA ILE A 113 -18.01 -21.34 6.24
C ILE A 113 -17.62 -22.17 5.03
N HIS A 114 -16.44 -21.90 4.48
CA HIS A 114 -15.84 -22.63 3.37
C HIS A 114 -14.59 -23.38 3.86
N THR A 115 -14.53 -24.68 3.57
CA THR A 115 -13.43 -25.58 3.97
C THR A 115 -13.15 -26.56 2.86
N GLY A 116 -11.95 -27.15 2.83
CA GLY A 116 -11.57 -28.18 1.85
C GLY A 116 -10.44 -27.72 0.93
N SER A 117 -10.12 -28.50 -0.09
CA SER A 117 -8.96 -28.25 -0.96
C SER A 117 -9.02 -26.90 -1.68
N ALA A 118 -10.20 -26.48 -2.14
CA ALA A 118 -10.39 -25.18 -2.78
C ALA A 118 -10.21 -24.01 -1.80
N ALA A 119 -10.74 -24.12 -0.57
CA ALA A 119 -10.55 -23.14 0.49
C ALA A 119 -9.08 -23.02 0.91
N ASN A 120 -8.37 -24.15 1.00
CA ASN A 120 -6.94 -24.18 1.31
C ASN A 120 -6.10 -23.45 0.24
N ALA A 121 -6.36 -23.75 -1.04
CA ALA A 121 -5.65 -23.11 -2.15
C ALA A 121 -5.93 -21.61 -2.19
N SER A 122 -7.19 -21.21 -1.96
CA SER A 122 -7.60 -19.81 -1.95
C SER A 122 -7.04 -19.01 -0.78
N ALA A 123 -6.98 -19.61 0.42
CA ALA A 123 -6.36 -18.96 1.57
C ALA A 123 -4.83 -18.82 1.39
N ALA A 124 -4.18 -19.81 0.78
CA ALA A 124 -2.76 -19.74 0.44
C ALA A 124 -2.45 -18.67 -0.62
N GLU A 125 -3.33 -18.45 -1.61
CA GLU A 125 -3.19 -17.39 -2.63
C GLU A 125 -3.15 -15.99 -2.00
N VAL A 126 -3.83 -15.78 -0.88
CA VAL A 126 -3.83 -14.52 -0.12
C VAL A 126 -2.90 -14.54 1.09
N GLY A 127 -2.03 -15.56 1.21
CA GLY A 127 -1.06 -15.67 2.31
C GLY A 127 -1.67 -15.87 3.70
N ALA A 128 -2.91 -16.36 3.81
CA ALA A 128 -3.65 -16.44 5.06
C ALA A 128 -3.98 -17.90 5.47
N ARG A 129 -4.22 -18.10 6.78
CA ARG A 129 -4.72 -19.40 7.32
C ARG A 129 -6.25 -19.43 7.41
N ALA A 130 -6.86 -18.26 7.46
CA ALA A 130 -8.29 -18.02 7.32
C ALA A 130 -8.47 -16.60 6.77
N TYR A 131 -9.62 -16.30 6.16
CA TYR A 131 -9.98 -14.92 5.81
C TYR A 131 -11.50 -14.74 5.71
N THR A 132 -11.93 -13.48 5.75
CA THR A 132 -13.34 -13.08 5.70
C THR A 132 -13.65 -12.16 4.52
N SER A 133 -14.71 -12.48 3.77
CA SER A 133 -15.25 -11.67 2.69
C SER A 133 -16.77 -11.60 2.79
N GLY A 134 -17.29 -10.43 3.17
CA GLY A 134 -18.69 -10.19 3.49
C GLY A 134 -19.15 -11.06 4.65
N ASN A 135 -20.10 -11.95 4.38
CA ASN A 135 -20.61 -12.94 5.33
C ASN A 135 -19.95 -14.33 5.15
N HIS A 136 -18.89 -14.43 4.33
CA HIS A 136 -18.21 -15.68 4.07
C HIS A 136 -16.88 -15.75 4.80
N VAL A 137 -16.65 -16.84 5.51
CA VAL A 137 -15.38 -17.13 6.19
C VAL A 137 -14.76 -18.35 5.53
N VAL A 138 -13.52 -18.22 5.07
CA VAL A 138 -12.76 -19.31 4.43
C VAL A 138 -11.71 -19.78 5.43
N LEU A 139 -11.71 -21.08 5.73
CA LEU A 139 -10.81 -21.69 6.71
C LEU A 139 -9.89 -22.69 6.00
N ALA A 140 -8.58 -22.44 6.05
CA ALA A 140 -7.59 -23.39 5.59
C ALA A 140 -7.32 -24.47 6.65
N ALA A 141 -6.54 -25.49 6.30
CA ALA A 141 -6.05 -26.48 7.24
C ALA A 141 -5.34 -25.81 8.44
N GLY A 142 -5.87 -26.02 9.65
CA GLY A 142 -5.34 -25.42 10.87
C GLY A 142 -5.89 -24.02 11.22
N GLY A 143 -6.76 -23.44 10.39
CA GLY A 143 -7.41 -22.14 10.65
C GLY A 143 -8.78 -22.22 11.36
N GLY A 144 -9.24 -23.43 11.70
CA GLY A 144 -10.55 -23.65 12.33
C GLY A 144 -10.57 -23.61 13.86
N ASP A 145 -9.50 -23.14 14.50
CA ASP A 145 -9.49 -23.00 15.96
C ASP A 145 -10.39 -21.83 16.43
N ALA A 146 -10.81 -21.87 17.68
CA ALA A 146 -11.78 -20.92 18.22
C ALA A 146 -11.27 -19.46 18.23
N HIS A 147 -9.95 -19.25 18.36
CA HIS A 147 -9.38 -17.92 18.34
C HIS A 147 -9.41 -17.33 16.93
N THR A 148 -8.93 -18.09 15.94
CA THR A 148 -9.00 -17.69 14.53
C THR A 148 -10.44 -17.45 14.10
N LEU A 149 -11.38 -18.32 14.50
CA LEU A 149 -12.78 -18.12 14.16
C LEU A 149 -13.38 -16.83 14.78
N ALA A 150 -13.02 -16.47 16.03
CA ALA A 150 -13.45 -15.21 16.60
C ALA A 150 -12.83 -13.98 15.93
N HIS A 151 -11.59 -14.09 15.45
CA HIS A 151 -10.93 -13.06 14.64
C HIS A 151 -11.72 -12.83 13.35
N GLU A 152 -11.99 -13.89 12.60
CA GLU A 152 -12.75 -13.82 11.34
C GLU A 152 -14.19 -13.32 11.52
N LEU A 153 -14.90 -13.78 12.55
CA LEU A 153 -16.24 -13.28 12.84
C LEU A 153 -16.25 -11.80 13.27
N THR A 154 -15.14 -11.29 13.79
CA THR A 154 -15.00 -9.84 14.04
C THR A 154 -14.92 -9.07 12.72
N HIS A 155 -14.25 -9.60 11.70
CA HIS A 155 -14.26 -9.01 10.35
C HIS A 155 -15.64 -9.01 9.71
N VAL A 156 -16.46 -10.04 9.93
CA VAL A 156 -17.87 -10.06 9.47
C VAL A 156 -18.63 -8.86 10.06
N ILE A 157 -18.44 -8.59 11.35
CA ILE A 157 -19.07 -7.44 12.02
C ILE A 157 -18.55 -6.12 11.45
N GLN A 158 -17.24 -5.99 11.23
CA GLN A 158 -16.62 -4.76 10.69
C GLN A 158 -17.11 -4.46 9.27
N GLN A 159 -17.14 -5.45 8.38
CA GLN A 159 -17.56 -5.27 6.99
C GLN A 159 -19.05 -4.94 6.83
N ARG A 160 -19.90 -5.32 7.81
CA ARG A 160 -21.30 -4.89 7.88
C ARG A 160 -21.48 -3.40 8.21
N GLN A 161 -20.49 -2.77 8.85
CA GLN A 161 -20.58 -1.38 9.29
C GLN A 161 -20.11 -0.38 8.23
N GLY A 162 -19.53 -0.85 7.12
CA GLY A 162 -19.14 -0.03 5.98
C GLY A 162 -17.90 -0.58 5.26
N PRO A 163 -17.44 0.10 4.19
CA PRO A 163 -16.24 -0.30 3.47
C PRO A 163 -15.02 -0.30 4.41
N VAL A 164 -14.38 -1.45 4.54
CA VAL A 164 -13.12 -1.61 5.27
C VAL A 164 -11.98 -1.34 4.28
N SER A 165 -11.01 -0.52 4.66
CA SER A 165 -9.81 -0.27 3.86
C SER A 165 -9.06 -1.58 3.64
N GLY A 166 -8.65 -1.86 2.42
CA GLY A 166 -7.82 -3.01 2.07
C GLY A 166 -6.94 -2.66 0.88
N THR A 167 -5.75 -3.24 0.85
CA THR A 167 -4.74 -3.01 -0.18
C THR A 167 -5.12 -3.78 -1.44
N ASP A 168 -5.12 -3.11 -2.59
CA ASP A 168 -5.36 -3.76 -3.88
C ASP A 168 -4.09 -4.49 -4.30
N ASN A 169 -4.16 -5.82 -4.42
CA ASN A 169 -3.03 -6.67 -4.82
C ASN A 169 -2.89 -6.80 -6.34
N GLY A 170 -3.57 -5.96 -7.13
CA GLY A 170 -3.46 -5.91 -8.58
C GLY A 170 -4.31 -6.95 -9.33
N ASN A 171 -5.11 -7.75 -8.62
CA ASN A 171 -6.07 -8.69 -9.22
C ASN A 171 -7.55 -8.27 -9.01
N GLY A 172 -7.79 -7.08 -8.46
CA GLY A 172 -9.13 -6.57 -8.13
C GLY A 172 -9.65 -7.01 -6.76
N LEU A 173 -8.82 -7.71 -5.96
CA LEU A 173 -9.11 -8.09 -4.58
C LEU A 173 -8.45 -7.10 -3.61
N ARG A 174 -9.25 -6.63 -2.65
CA ARG A 174 -8.76 -5.85 -1.50
C ARG A 174 -8.52 -6.79 -0.34
N VAL A 175 -7.25 -6.93 0.06
CA VAL A 175 -6.84 -7.73 1.21
C VAL A 175 -6.40 -6.80 2.33
N SER A 176 -6.88 -7.02 3.55
CA SER A 176 -6.45 -6.27 4.73
C SER A 176 -5.02 -6.67 5.12
N ASP A 177 -4.21 -5.69 5.48
CA ASP A 177 -2.84 -5.91 5.96
C ASP A 177 -2.86 -6.21 7.46
N PRO A 178 -2.10 -7.19 8.00
CA PRO A 178 -2.06 -7.51 9.44
C PRO A 178 -1.77 -6.34 10.38
N SER A 179 -1.17 -5.26 9.85
CA SER A 179 -0.89 -4.02 10.55
C SER A 179 -2.01 -2.97 10.43
N ASP A 180 -3.11 -3.27 9.74
CA ASP A 180 -4.26 -2.39 9.65
C ASP A 180 -4.92 -2.21 11.03
N ARG A 181 -5.56 -1.05 11.21
CA ARG A 181 -6.31 -0.77 12.44
C ARG A 181 -7.38 -1.83 12.71
N PHE A 182 -7.99 -2.35 11.65
CA PHE A 182 -9.08 -3.32 11.71
C PHE A 182 -8.58 -4.72 12.09
N GLU A 183 -7.38 -5.11 11.64
CA GLU A 183 -6.72 -6.37 12.02
C GLU A 183 -6.28 -6.36 13.48
N ARG A 184 -5.67 -5.25 13.95
CA ARG A 184 -5.32 -5.10 15.37
C ARG A 184 -6.54 -5.12 16.29
N GLU A 185 -7.65 -4.52 15.85
CA GLU A 185 -8.91 -4.53 16.59
C GLU A 185 -9.54 -5.93 16.61
N ALA A 186 -9.53 -6.64 15.48
CA ALA A 186 -10.00 -8.02 15.38
C ALA A 186 -9.20 -8.96 16.29
N GLU A 187 -7.86 -8.87 16.25
CA GLU A 187 -6.96 -9.68 17.08
C GLU A 187 -7.13 -9.37 18.57
N ALA A 188 -7.22 -8.09 18.95
CA ALA A 188 -7.46 -7.69 20.33
C ALA A 188 -8.83 -8.18 20.85
N ASN A 189 -9.86 -8.14 20.00
CA ASN A 189 -11.19 -8.63 20.34
C ASN A 189 -11.20 -10.16 20.48
N ALA A 190 -10.60 -10.91 19.54
CA ALA A 190 -10.48 -12.37 19.58
C ALA A 190 -9.81 -12.85 20.87
N ARG A 191 -8.67 -12.25 21.24
CA ARG A 191 -7.99 -12.52 22.52
C ARG A 191 -8.90 -12.25 23.72
N ALA A 192 -9.58 -11.10 23.73
CA ALA A 192 -10.44 -10.72 24.83
C ALA A 192 -11.62 -11.68 25.00
N VAL A 193 -12.31 -12.06 23.92
CA VAL A 193 -13.48 -12.94 24.01
C VAL A 193 -13.13 -14.40 24.28
N MET A 194 -11.95 -14.86 23.84
CA MET A 194 -11.47 -16.22 24.08
C MET A 194 -10.88 -16.42 25.47
N SER A 195 -10.37 -15.35 26.10
CA SER A 195 -9.88 -15.40 27.49
C SER A 195 -10.98 -15.57 28.55
N ARG A 196 -12.26 -15.48 28.17
CA ARG A 196 -13.40 -15.63 29.09
C ARG A 196 -13.85 -17.09 29.19
N PRO A 197 -14.17 -17.60 30.40
CA PRO A 197 -14.86 -18.88 30.55
C PRO A 197 -16.14 -18.90 29.72
N ALA A 198 -16.40 -20.00 29.01
CA ALA A 198 -17.63 -20.15 28.22
C ALA A 198 -18.86 -19.93 29.11
N PRO A 199 -19.90 -19.20 28.64
CA PRO A 199 -21.12 -19.04 29.40
C PRO A 199 -21.73 -20.42 29.68
N ARG A 200 -21.86 -20.78 30.96
CA ARG A 200 -22.71 -21.91 31.35
C ARG A 200 -24.14 -21.55 30.98
N ALA A 201 -24.78 -22.35 30.13
CA ALA A 201 -26.21 -22.26 29.88
C ALA A 201 -26.93 -22.38 31.23
N THR A 202 -27.53 -21.29 31.69
CA THR A 202 -28.36 -21.29 32.90
C THR A 202 -29.71 -21.92 32.55
N SER A 203 -29.78 -23.24 32.66
CA SER A 203 -31.03 -23.94 32.94
C SER A 203 -31.28 -23.87 34.45
N GLY A 204 -32.48 -23.45 34.85
CA GLY A 204 -32.98 -23.70 36.21
C GLY A 204 -33.54 -22.49 36.92
N VAL A 205 -34.83 -22.26 36.73
CA VAL A 205 -35.72 -21.61 37.69
C VAL A 205 -35.54 -22.28 39.07
N GLN A 206 -35.24 -21.50 40.10
CA GLN A 206 -35.68 -21.80 41.46
C GLN A 206 -35.97 -20.51 42.23
N ARG A 207 -37.24 -20.41 42.63
CA ARG A 207 -37.76 -19.45 43.61
C ARG A 207 -37.30 -19.85 45.00
N SER A 208 -36.99 -18.86 45.84
CA SER A 208 -37.29 -18.91 47.27
C SER A 208 -37.35 -17.49 47.84
N ASP A 209 -38.50 -17.18 48.43
CA ASP A 209 -38.82 -16.01 49.23
C ASP A 209 -37.99 -15.91 50.53
N GLY A 210 -37.85 -14.69 51.05
CA GLY A 210 -37.50 -14.44 52.46
C GLY A 210 -36.87 -13.06 52.70
N PRO A 211 -37.48 -12.15 53.49
CA PRO A 211 -37.01 -10.79 53.70
C PRO A 211 -36.15 -10.67 54.97
N GLU A 212 -35.02 -9.96 54.90
CA GLU A 212 -34.34 -9.47 56.10
C GLU A 212 -33.97 -7.99 55.98
N THR A 213 -34.53 -7.26 56.93
CA THR A 213 -34.22 -5.89 57.33
C THR A 213 -32.80 -5.76 57.86
N GLY A 214 -32.07 -4.70 57.47
CA GLY A 214 -30.75 -4.42 58.03
C GLY A 214 -30.18 -3.06 57.63
N THR A 215 -30.58 -2.03 58.38
CA THR A 215 -29.79 -0.86 58.80
C THR A 215 -28.79 -0.20 57.84
N ALA A 216 -29.12 1.05 57.53
CA ALA A 216 -28.25 2.07 56.97
C ALA A 216 -26.96 2.25 57.78
N GLY A 217 -25.82 2.09 57.12
CA GLY A 217 -24.52 2.61 57.52
C GLY A 217 -23.97 3.45 56.37
N ALA A 218 -23.97 4.77 56.54
CA ALA A 218 -23.40 5.71 55.58
C ALA A 218 -21.87 5.54 55.54
N ALA A 219 -21.39 4.69 54.62
CA ALA A 219 -20.02 4.73 54.15
C ALA A 219 -19.96 5.71 52.97
N LYS A 220 -19.03 6.69 53.03
CA LYS A 220 -18.69 7.52 51.88
C LYS A 220 -18.42 6.59 50.68
N ALA A 221 -19.28 6.69 49.66
CA ALA A 221 -19.15 5.92 48.44
C ALA A 221 -17.74 6.14 47.83
N PRO A 222 -17.09 5.10 47.30
CA PRO A 222 -15.84 5.27 46.60
C PRO A 222 -16.08 6.20 45.42
N VAL A 223 -15.33 7.30 45.35
CA VAL A 223 -15.31 8.23 44.22
C VAL A 223 -15.04 7.39 42.96
N GLN A 224 -16.07 7.21 42.14
CA GLN A 224 -16.05 6.30 41.01
C GLN A 224 -15.28 6.96 39.87
N ARG A 225 -14.03 6.56 39.72
CA ARG A 225 -13.09 7.03 38.69
C ARG A 225 -13.47 6.42 37.36
N THR A 226 -13.84 7.24 36.38
CA THR A 226 -14.37 6.83 35.06
C THR A 226 -15.58 5.87 35.11
N LEU A 227 -16.20 5.59 33.94
CA LEU A 227 -17.22 4.54 33.83
C LEU A 227 -16.63 3.17 34.22
N ALA A 228 -16.74 2.82 35.50
CA ALA A 228 -16.31 1.53 36.03
C ALA A 228 -17.14 0.39 35.43
N ALA A 229 -16.58 -0.82 35.40
CA ALA A 229 -17.34 -2.01 34.97
C ALA A 229 -18.47 -2.34 35.96
N GLY A 230 -19.60 -2.83 35.44
CA GLY A 230 -20.72 -3.32 36.25
C GLY A 230 -21.80 -2.29 36.59
N LEU A 231 -21.84 -1.14 35.93
CA LEU A 231 -22.90 -0.14 36.13
C LEU A 231 -24.25 -0.65 35.58
N PRO A 232 -25.36 -0.46 36.31
CA PRO A 232 -26.66 -0.96 35.90
C PRO A 232 -27.20 -0.21 34.67
N LYS A 233 -28.03 -0.90 33.89
CA LYS A 233 -28.84 -0.27 32.83
C LYS A 233 -29.68 0.87 33.42
N GLY A 234 -29.74 2.00 32.74
CA GLY A 234 -30.44 3.21 33.17
C GLY A 234 -29.60 4.18 33.98
N THR A 235 -28.35 3.83 34.33
CA THR A 235 -27.41 4.76 34.99
C THR A 235 -27.23 6.02 34.14
N GLN A 236 -27.40 7.20 34.75
CA GLN A 236 -27.19 8.49 34.12
C GLN A 236 -25.70 8.74 33.92
N VAL A 237 -25.33 9.11 32.69
CA VAL A 237 -23.94 9.37 32.30
C VAL A 237 -23.78 10.79 31.76
N VAL A 238 -22.56 11.27 31.84
CA VAL A 238 -22.13 12.55 31.29
C VAL A 238 -20.96 12.31 30.34
N LYS A 239 -20.95 13.04 29.22
CA LYS A 239 -19.84 13.08 28.27
C LYS A 239 -19.10 14.40 28.41
N HIS A 240 -17.84 14.37 28.81
CA HIS A 240 -16.96 15.53 28.86
C HIS A 240 -16.44 15.87 27.47
N THR A 241 -16.44 17.15 27.12
CA THR A 241 -15.83 17.68 25.90
C THR A 241 -15.04 18.95 26.22
N ASP A 242 -14.21 19.39 25.27
CA ASP A 242 -13.46 20.66 25.39
C ASP A 242 -14.41 21.87 25.51
N GLU A 243 -15.64 21.76 24.99
CA GLU A 243 -16.67 22.82 25.01
C GLU A 243 -17.59 22.77 26.24
N GLY A 244 -17.52 21.70 27.03
CA GLY A 244 -18.39 21.49 28.20
C GLY A 244 -18.94 20.07 28.29
N ASP A 245 -19.75 19.84 29.33
CA ASP A 245 -20.35 18.54 29.60
C ASP A 245 -21.67 18.37 28.84
N VAL A 246 -21.84 17.22 28.20
CA VAL A 246 -23.09 16.82 27.54
C VAL A 246 -23.82 15.79 28.41
N GLU A 247 -25.06 16.10 28.76
CA GLU A 247 -25.87 15.35 29.73
C GLU A 247 -27.15 14.75 29.12
N GLY A 248 -27.90 14.01 29.93
CA GLY A 248 -29.20 13.44 29.55
C GLY A 248 -29.12 12.04 28.94
N GLN A 249 -27.94 11.43 28.93
CA GLN A 249 -27.71 10.11 28.38
C GLN A 249 -27.67 9.04 29.49
N THR A 250 -28.06 7.81 29.14
CA THR A 250 -28.11 6.67 30.07
C THR A 250 -27.49 5.41 29.48
N ILE A 251 -27.02 4.52 30.35
CA ILE A 251 -26.51 3.21 29.93
C ILE A 251 -27.66 2.32 29.45
N LEU A 252 -27.57 1.82 28.21
CA LEU A 252 -28.53 0.88 27.62
C LEU A 252 -28.14 -0.58 27.85
N SER A 253 -26.85 -0.90 27.68
CA SER A 253 -26.29 -2.24 27.86
C SER A 253 -24.77 -2.18 27.99
N PHE A 254 -24.15 -3.28 28.43
CA PHE A 254 -22.69 -3.44 28.47
C PHE A 254 -22.28 -4.67 27.66
N GLY A 255 -21.26 -4.55 26.82
CA GLY A 255 -20.70 -5.61 25.98
C GLY A 255 -19.46 -5.13 25.22
N PHE A 256 -18.55 -6.02 24.84
CA PHE A 256 -17.27 -5.64 24.19
C PHE A 256 -16.42 -4.68 25.04
N GLY A 257 -16.38 -4.88 26.36
CA GLY A 257 -15.64 -4.00 27.28
C GLY A 257 -16.09 -2.54 27.25
N SER A 258 -17.32 -2.27 26.79
CA SER A 258 -17.85 -0.95 26.54
C SER A 258 -19.35 -0.87 26.87
N TYR A 259 -19.82 0.30 27.29
CA TYR A 259 -21.24 0.59 27.46
C TYR A 259 -21.84 1.09 26.15
N LEU A 260 -23.02 0.60 25.78
CA LEU A 260 -23.87 1.26 24.81
C LEU A 260 -24.68 2.33 25.54
N ILE A 261 -24.62 3.56 25.05
CA ILE A 261 -25.25 4.72 25.69
C ILE A 261 -26.47 5.17 24.87
N SER A 262 -27.48 5.73 25.53
CA SER A 262 -28.68 6.24 24.88
C SER A 262 -28.35 7.36 23.90
N ALA A 263 -29.22 7.52 22.90
CA ALA A 263 -29.00 8.51 21.86
C ALA A 263 -28.92 9.92 22.43
N GLY A 264 -27.94 10.70 21.97
CA GLY A 264 -27.85 12.12 22.25
C GLY A 264 -28.75 12.94 21.31
N ALA A 265 -28.54 14.26 21.28
CA ALA A 265 -29.26 15.17 20.38
C ALA A 265 -29.06 14.86 18.89
N ASP A 266 -27.98 14.15 18.54
CA ASP A 266 -27.63 13.72 17.19
C ASP A 266 -28.31 12.40 16.76
N GLY A 267 -29.11 11.78 17.65
CA GLY A 267 -29.81 10.52 17.39
C GLY A 267 -28.91 9.28 17.37
N LYS A 268 -27.59 9.42 17.54
CA LYS A 268 -26.63 8.30 17.54
C LYS A 268 -26.49 7.76 18.95
N LYS A 269 -26.38 6.43 19.08
CA LYS A 269 -26.12 5.72 20.34
C LYS A 269 -24.61 5.47 20.47
N PRO A 270 -23.86 6.28 21.25
CA PRO A 270 -22.42 6.12 21.33
C PRO A 270 -22.06 4.88 22.15
N ARG A 271 -20.84 4.38 21.92
CA ARG A 271 -20.21 3.36 22.77
C ARG A 271 -19.13 4.03 23.61
N ALA A 272 -19.13 3.77 24.92
CA ALA A 272 -18.13 4.26 25.85
C ALA A 272 -17.29 3.10 26.37
N SER A 273 -16.01 3.05 26.01
CA SER A 273 -15.08 2.05 26.56
C SER A 273 -14.79 2.33 28.04
N LEU A 274 -14.48 1.30 28.82
CA LEU A 274 -14.00 1.48 30.21
C LEU A 274 -12.71 2.32 30.31
N LYS A 275 -11.94 2.43 29.21
CA LYS A 275 -10.73 3.27 29.14
C LYS A 275 -11.01 4.70 28.67
N ASP A 276 -12.22 4.97 28.20
CA ASP A 276 -12.59 6.26 27.65
C ASP A 276 -12.86 7.25 28.79
N LYS A 277 -11.90 8.14 29.02
CA LYS A 277 -11.97 9.15 30.09
C LYS A 277 -12.91 10.30 29.76
N SER A 278 -13.44 10.37 28.54
CA SER A 278 -14.47 11.36 28.18
C SER A 278 -15.84 11.03 28.77
N TRP A 279 -16.01 9.87 29.41
CA TRP A 279 -17.28 9.48 30.02
C TRP A 279 -17.18 9.28 31.52
N GLY A 280 -18.21 9.76 32.22
CA GLY A 280 -18.43 9.53 33.65
C GLY A 280 -19.89 9.25 33.97
N THR A 281 -20.18 8.88 35.21
CA THR A 281 -21.55 8.93 35.75
C THR A 281 -21.87 10.37 36.15
N VAL A 282 -23.16 10.73 36.14
CA VAL A 282 -23.57 12.06 36.63
C VAL A 282 -23.17 12.27 38.10
N GLU A 283 -23.23 11.21 38.91
CA GLU A 283 -22.81 11.22 40.31
C GLU A 283 -21.29 11.42 40.49
N GLY A 284 -20.47 10.87 39.57
CA GLY A 284 -19.01 10.96 39.60
C GLY A 284 -18.41 12.12 38.79
N ARG A 285 -19.24 13.07 38.34
CA ARG A 285 -18.89 14.08 37.32
C ARG A 285 -17.60 14.84 37.60
N GLU A 286 -17.43 15.39 38.80
CA GLU A 286 -16.25 16.22 39.11
C GLU A 286 -14.94 15.42 39.00
N ALA A 287 -14.98 14.16 39.45
CA ALA A 287 -13.83 13.27 39.39
C ALA A 287 -13.52 12.85 37.94
N SER A 288 -14.54 12.42 37.18
CA SER A 288 -14.36 12.06 35.76
C SER A 288 -13.94 13.26 34.90
N ARG A 289 -14.42 14.46 35.22
CA ARG A 289 -14.01 15.71 34.57
C ARG A 289 -12.53 16.01 34.79
N THR A 290 -12.07 15.89 36.04
CA THR A 290 -10.66 16.09 36.39
C THR A 290 -9.76 15.08 35.65
N GLU A 291 -10.19 13.82 35.54
CA GLU A 291 -9.47 12.79 34.80
C GLU A 291 -9.47 13.02 33.28
N TYR A 292 -10.57 13.50 32.72
CA TYR A 292 -10.66 13.94 31.33
C TYR A 292 -9.67 15.06 31.05
N GLU A 293 -9.67 16.12 31.85
CA GLU A 293 -8.78 17.27 31.68
C GLU A 293 -7.31 16.88 31.82
N ALA A 294 -6.97 16.05 32.82
CA ALA A 294 -5.60 15.55 32.99
C ALA A 294 -5.14 14.71 31.80
N ALA A 295 -6.01 13.87 31.24
CA ALA A 295 -5.69 13.07 30.06
C ALA A 295 -5.61 13.93 28.79
N ARG A 296 -6.49 14.92 28.65
CA ARG A 296 -6.46 15.89 27.56
C ARG A 296 -5.17 16.71 27.58
N ALA A 297 -4.75 17.17 28.77
CA ALA A 297 -3.48 17.86 28.96
C ALA A 297 -2.29 16.96 28.59
N ALA A 298 -2.30 15.69 28.98
CA ALA A 298 -1.25 14.73 28.61
C ALA A 298 -1.21 14.43 27.10
N GLU A 299 -2.36 14.43 26.41
CA GLU A 299 -2.42 14.25 24.96
C GLU A 299 -1.95 15.47 24.17
N LEU A 300 -2.16 16.66 24.73
CA LEU A 300 -1.74 17.96 24.18
C LEU A 300 -0.31 18.35 24.58
N ASP A 301 0.37 17.50 25.35
CA ASP A 301 1.78 17.69 25.68
C ASP A 301 2.60 17.85 24.38
N PRO A 302 3.41 18.93 24.24
CA PRO A 302 4.16 19.19 23.02
C PRO A 302 5.06 18.03 22.57
N ALA A 303 5.66 17.27 23.50
CA ALA A 303 6.49 16.12 23.15
C ALA A 303 5.65 14.94 22.63
N VAL A 304 4.46 14.73 23.19
CA VAL A 304 3.50 13.73 22.69
C VAL A 304 3.01 14.11 21.30
N LEU A 305 2.67 15.39 21.07
CA LEU A 305 2.26 15.90 19.76
C LEU A 305 3.40 15.77 18.75
N ALA A 306 4.64 16.12 19.12
CA ALA A 306 5.81 15.97 18.26
C ALA A 306 6.09 14.50 17.93
N ALA A 307 6.00 13.58 18.89
CA ALA A 307 6.16 12.16 18.65
C ALA A 307 5.06 11.60 17.73
N LYS A 308 3.80 12.02 17.91
CA LYS A 308 2.69 11.66 17.02
C LYS A 308 2.93 12.20 15.60
N GLN A 309 3.40 13.44 15.46
CA GLN A 309 3.71 14.02 14.16
C GLN A 309 4.86 13.29 13.48
N LYS A 310 5.95 13.02 14.19
CA LYS A 310 7.06 12.22 13.70
C LYS A 310 6.61 10.83 13.23
N GLN A 311 5.73 10.18 13.98
CA GLN A 311 5.17 8.89 13.54
C GLN A 311 4.39 9.02 12.23
N LYS A 312 3.58 10.08 12.06
CA LYS A 312 2.91 10.35 10.78
C LYS A 312 3.90 10.60 9.65
N ASP A 313 5.02 11.26 9.92
CA ASP A 313 6.07 11.52 8.92
C ASP A 313 6.79 10.22 8.52
N LEU A 314 7.06 9.33 9.49
CA LEU A 314 7.58 7.99 9.21
C LEU A 314 6.59 7.15 8.40
N ASP A 315 5.29 7.24 8.72
CA ASP A 315 4.24 6.51 7.99
C ASP A 315 4.11 6.99 6.52
N LEU A 316 4.58 8.21 6.17
CA LEU A 316 4.68 8.62 4.76
C LEU A 316 5.74 7.82 3.98
N GLY A 317 6.79 7.35 4.65
CA GLY A 317 7.79 6.48 4.03
C GLY A 317 7.20 5.16 3.52
N GLU A 318 6.21 4.60 4.22
CA GLU A 318 5.47 3.42 3.77
C GLU A 318 4.74 3.67 2.43
N ASN A 319 4.09 4.83 2.31
CA ASN A 319 3.34 5.20 1.12
C ASN A 319 4.26 5.53 -0.06
N TYR A 320 5.50 5.95 0.22
CA TYR A 320 6.49 6.20 -0.82
C TYR A 320 6.75 4.95 -1.67
N LEU A 321 7.01 3.80 -1.06
CA LEU A 321 7.31 2.58 -1.80
C LEU A 321 6.11 2.05 -2.59
N SER A 322 4.90 2.17 -2.03
CA SER A 322 3.70 1.63 -2.68
C SER A 322 3.14 2.49 -3.81
N ALA A 323 3.17 3.83 -3.66
CA ALA A 323 2.50 4.73 -4.62
C ALA A 323 3.27 6.03 -4.88
N ASP A 324 3.82 6.67 -3.84
CA ASP A 324 4.25 8.06 -3.97
C ASP A 324 5.56 8.23 -4.74
N TYR A 325 6.38 7.18 -4.90
CA TYR A 325 7.58 7.24 -5.74
C TYR A 325 7.27 7.67 -7.19
N ARG A 326 6.07 7.31 -7.70
CA ARG A 326 5.62 7.65 -9.07
C ARG A 326 5.38 9.14 -9.27
N ARG A 327 5.13 9.87 -8.19
CA ARG A 327 4.95 11.33 -8.21
C ARG A 327 6.18 12.08 -7.71
N ILE A 328 6.81 11.59 -6.64
CA ILE A 328 7.97 12.23 -6.01
C ILE A 328 9.22 12.13 -6.90
N ASN A 329 9.56 10.95 -7.46
CA ASN A 329 10.81 10.84 -8.24
C ASN A 329 10.80 11.65 -9.54
N PRO A 330 9.67 11.76 -10.27
CA PRO A 330 9.56 12.72 -11.37
C PRO A 330 9.67 14.17 -10.92
N LEU A 331 9.13 14.53 -9.76
CA LEU A 331 9.24 15.88 -9.22
C LEU A 331 10.70 16.23 -8.88
N LEU A 332 11.42 15.34 -8.21
CA LEU A 332 12.83 15.54 -7.88
C LEU A 332 13.69 15.70 -9.15
N ALA A 333 13.40 14.89 -10.19
CA ALA A 333 14.06 15.02 -11.48
C ALA A 333 13.70 16.34 -12.20
N ALA A 334 12.46 16.79 -12.11
CA ALA A 334 12.01 18.06 -12.68
C ALA A 334 12.69 19.26 -12.00
N LEU A 335 12.83 19.25 -10.67
CA LEU A 335 13.61 20.24 -9.94
C LEU A 335 15.06 20.31 -10.46
N GLY A 336 15.67 19.15 -10.72
CA GLY A 336 16.97 19.05 -11.37
C GLY A 336 17.01 19.67 -12.77
N GLN A 337 16.02 19.41 -13.63
CA GLN A 337 15.92 20.01 -14.97
C GLN A 337 15.78 21.53 -14.94
N VAL A 338 15.12 22.06 -13.90
CA VAL A 338 14.94 23.50 -13.67
C VAL A 338 16.18 24.14 -12.99
N GLY A 339 17.21 23.34 -12.72
CA GLY A 339 18.54 23.80 -12.32
C GLY A 339 18.81 23.78 -10.81
N PHE A 340 17.97 23.11 -10.01
CA PHE A 340 18.26 22.87 -8.60
C PHE A 340 19.15 21.64 -8.44
N THR A 341 20.19 21.75 -7.61
CA THR A 341 21.08 20.63 -7.30
C THR A 341 20.44 19.67 -6.29
N PRO A 342 20.81 18.37 -6.28
CA PRO A 342 20.34 17.43 -5.27
C PRO A 342 20.60 17.90 -3.83
N GLY A 343 21.76 18.52 -3.59
CA GLY A 343 22.12 19.10 -2.29
C GLY A 343 21.21 20.26 -1.86
N GLU A 344 20.83 21.15 -2.79
CA GLU A 344 19.86 22.22 -2.50
C GLU A 344 18.48 21.63 -2.16
N ILE A 345 18.00 20.66 -2.95
CA ILE A 345 16.68 20.04 -2.75
C ILE A 345 16.62 19.30 -1.40
N ALA A 346 17.72 18.68 -0.98
CA ALA A 346 17.82 17.95 0.28
C ALA A 346 17.88 18.86 1.52
N ALA A 347 18.20 20.15 1.35
CA ALA A 347 18.45 21.06 2.45
C ALA A 347 17.16 21.41 3.22
N PRO A 348 17.21 21.49 4.57
CA PRO A 348 16.10 22.00 5.35
C PRO A 348 15.70 23.41 4.91
N GLY A 349 14.41 23.62 4.64
CA GLY A 349 13.89 24.92 4.21
C GLY A 349 14.08 25.26 2.73
N PHE A 350 14.53 24.31 1.90
CA PHE A 350 14.54 24.47 0.45
C PHE A 350 13.16 24.90 -0.06
N SER A 351 13.16 25.82 -1.04
CA SER A 351 11.95 26.30 -1.68
C SER A 351 12.15 26.46 -3.18
N TYR A 352 11.29 25.83 -3.95
CA TYR A 352 11.24 25.97 -5.41
C TYR A 352 10.37 27.15 -5.87
N LYS A 353 9.78 27.91 -4.94
CA LYS A 353 8.73 28.92 -5.23
C LYS A 353 9.14 30.00 -6.23
N SER A 354 10.43 30.33 -6.32
CA SER A 354 10.93 31.27 -7.32
C SER A 354 10.80 30.77 -8.77
N LYS A 355 10.60 29.45 -8.97
CA LYS A 355 10.47 28.79 -10.28
C LYS A 355 9.27 27.84 -10.32
N GLU A 356 8.20 28.12 -9.56
CA GLU A 356 7.07 27.21 -9.36
C GLU A 356 6.41 26.75 -10.67
N SER A 357 6.14 27.67 -11.60
CA SER A 357 5.52 27.32 -12.88
C SER A 357 6.44 26.43 -13.75
N GLU A 358 7.74 26.74 -13.80
CA GLU A 358 8.72 25.92 -14.54
C GLU A 358 8.81 24.50 -13.97
N VAL A 359 8.79 24.38 -12.64
CA VAL A 359 8.82 23.07 -11.95
C VAL A 359 7.55 22.27 -12.23
N LEU A 360 6.38 22.91 -12.19
CA LEU A 360 5.11 22.24 -12.49
C LEU A 360 5.10 21.67 -13.91
N ASP A 361 5.50 22.46 -14.90
CA ASP A 361 5.54 22.02 -16.30
C ASP A 361 6.57 20.92 -16.54
N ALA A 362 7.77 21.06 -15.97
CA ALA A 362 8.79 20.02 -16.01
C ALA A 362 8.32 18.73 -15.33
N TRP A 363 7.63 18.83 -14.19
CA TRP A 363 7.13 17.67 -13.45
C TRP A 363 6.11 16.86 -14.25
N ARG A 364 5.13 17.53 -14.88
CA ARG A 364 4.18 16.90 -15.81
C ARG A 364 4.90 16.20 -16.96
N SER A 365 5.87 16.89 -17.57
CA SER A 365 6.65 16.35 -18.70
C SER A 365 7.44 15.09 -18.31
N VAL A 366 8.16 15.13 -17.18
CA VAL A 366 8.96 14.00 -16.70
C VAL A 366 8.08 12.81 -16.29
N ALA A 367 6.93 13.06 -15.65
CA ALA A 367 6.00 12.01 -15.27
C ALA A 367 5.43 11.26 -16.49
N MET A 368 5.04 11.98 -17.55
CA MET A 368 4.61 11.39 -18.82
C MET A 368 5.73 10.64 -19.52
N ALA A 369 6.92 11.25 -19.63
CA ALA A 369 8.07 10.64 -20.29
C ALA A 369 8.52 9.32 -19.64
N ARG A 370 8.31 9.18 -18.32
CA ARG A 370 8.61 7.97 -17.55
C ARG A 370 7.43 7.00 -17.46
N GLY A 371 6.28 7.33 -18.04
CA GLY A 371 5.06 6.49 -18.02
C GLY A 371 4.40 6.39 -16.64
N TYR A 372 4.65 7.33 -15.74
CA TYR A 372 4.03 7.35 -14.41
C TYR A 372 2.65 8.00 -14.40
N ALA A 373 2.36 8.84 -15.39
CA ALA A 373 1.07 9.49 -15.57
C ALA A 373 0.80 9.69 -17.06
N ASP A 374 -0.48 9.76 -17.45
CA ASP A 374 -0.89 10.15 -18.78
C ASP A 374 -1.19 11.66 -18.87
N GLU A 375 -1.43 12.14 -20.08
CA GLU A 375 -1.73 13.55 -20.35
C GLU A 375 -2.90 14.04 -19.50
N GLN A 376 -4.02 13.31 -19.51
CA GLN A 376 -5.23 13.65 -18.73
C GLN A 376 -4.94 13.76 -17.22
N THR A 377 -4.13 12.86 -16.67
CA THR A 377 -3.74 12.88 -15.26
C THR A 377 -2.91 14.12 -14.95
N THR A 378 -1.92 14.43 -15.80
CA THR A 378 -1.01 15.56 -15.57
C THR A 378 -1.64 16.94 -15.84
N GLU A 379 -2.65 17.02 -16.70
CA GLU A 379 -3.44 18.25 -16.92
C GLU A 379 -4.16 18.70 -15.64
N ALA A 380 -4.59 17.75 -14.81
CA ALA A 380 -5.25 18.03 -13.55
C ALA A 380 -4.29 18.46 -12.42
N TRP A 381 -2.98 18.28 -12.58
CA TRP A 381 -2.00 18.67 -11.56
C TRP A 381 -1.82 20.17 -11.57
N ASP A 382 -1.88 20.82 -10.41
CA ASP A 382 -1.74 22.27 -10.24
C ASP A 382 -0.69 22.59 -9.16
N GLU A 383 -0.55 23.87 -8.78
CA GLU A 383 0.38 24.31 -7.75
C GLU A 383 0.10 23.65 -6.39
N LYS A 384 -1.15 23.28 -6.11
CA LYS A 384 -1.51 22.57 -4.88
C LYS A 384 -0.99 21.15 -4.90
N HIS A 385 -1.17 20.42 -6.01
CA HIS A 385 -0.63 19.07 -6.16
C HIS A 385 0.91 19.05 -6.06
N LEU A 386 1.56 20.07 -6.62
CA LEU A 386 2.99 20.27 -6.52
C LEU A 386 3.42 20.50 -5.06
N ALA A 387 2.74 21.41 -4.36
CA ALA A 387 3.03 21.70 -2.95
C ALA A 387 2.80 20.49 -2.05
N ASP A 388 1.68 19.77 -2.21
CA ASP A 388 1.38 18.57 -1.42
C ASP A 388 2.41 17.46 -1.67
N THR A 389 2.83 17.26 -2.93
CA THR A 389 3.81 16.23 -3.29
C THR A 389 5.21 16.57 -2.75
N PHE A 390 5.59 17.85 -2.84
CA PHE A 390 6.85 18.31 -2.27
C PHE A 390 6.85 18.23 -0.73
N ASP A 391 5.75 18.57 -0.06
CA ASP A 391 5.62 18.46 1.41
C ASP A 391 5.83 17.03 1.89
N ILE A 392 5.25 16.05 1.19
CA ILE A 392 5.45 14.63 1.52
C ILE A 392 6.93 14.25 1.40
N PHE A 393 7.59 14.62 0.31
CA PHE A 393 9.02 14.40 0.16
C PHE A 393 9.82 15.09 1.29
N ALA A 394 9.55 16.36 1.57
CA ALA A 394 10.28 17.15 2.56
C ALA A 394 10.15 16.55 3.96
N ARG A 395 8.97 16.04 4.31
CA ARG A 395 8.70 15.36 5.58
C ARG A 395 9.43 14.03 5.68
N ILE A 396 9.39 13.20 4.64
CA ILE A 396 10.17 11.94 4.58
C ILE A 396 11.67 12.25 4.74
N ASN A 397 12.19 13.23 3.99
CA ASN A 397 13.58 13.66 4.05
C ASN A 397 13.96 14.20 5.45
N GLY A 398 13.04 14.92 6.10
CA GLY A 398 13.24 15.49 7.44
C GLY A 398 13.37 14.45 8.55
N VAL A 399 12.77 13.26 8.39
CA VAL A 399 12.87 12.14 9.34
C VAL A 399 13.72 10.98 8.80
N TRP A 400 14.54 11.22 7.77
CA TRP A 400 15.29 10.16 7.07
C TRP A 400 16.11 9.28 8.02
N ASP A 401 16.84 9.90 8.95
CA ASP A 401 17.73 9.18 9.85
C ASP A 401 17.00 8.40 10.95
N ASP A 402 15.68 8.61 11.10
CA ASP A 402 14.82 7.92 12.06
C ASP A 402 14.17 6.63 11.51
N PHE A 403 14.26 6.39 10.19
CA PHE A 403 13.88 5.12 9.61
C PHE A 403 14.85 4.00 10.04
N ALA A 404 14.38 2.76 9.98
CA ALA A 404 15.22 1.60 10.29
C ALA A 404 16.32 1.44 9.25
N THR A 405 17.53 1.05 9.70
CA THR A 405 18.62 0.63 8.81
C THR A 405 18.47 -0.86 8.50
N PRO A 406 18.25 -1.26 7.23
CA PRO A 406 18.21 -2.67 6.86
C PRO A 406 19.60 -3.29 7.01
N ARG A 407 19.64 -4.59 7.26
CA ARG A 407 20.90 -5.34 7.23
C ARG A 407 21.26 -5.60 5.77
N ALA A 408 22.47 -5.19 5.36
CA ALA A 408 22.99 -5.55 4.03
C ALA A 408 23.14 -7.09 3.89
N ASN A 409 23.20 -7.57 2.65
CA ASN A 409 23.50 -8.99 2.39
C ASN A 409 24.93 -9.35 2.82
N GLU A 410 25.28 -10.64 2.77
CA GLU A 410 26.60 -11.15 3.21
C GLU A 410 27.78 -10.52 2.44
N GLU A 411 27.53 -10.05 1.21
CA GLU A 411 28.52 -9.39 0.37
C GLU A 411 28.70 -7.90 0.69
N GLY A 412 27.84 -7.32 1.56
CA GLY A 412 27.86 -5.89 1.88
C GLY A 412 27.46 -4.99 0.72
N ASN A 413 26.70 -5.52 -0.24
CA ASN A 413 26.34 -4.84 -1.47
C ASN A 413 24.82 -4.68 -1.61
N VAL A 414 24.41 -3.70 -2.40
CA VAL A 414 23.02 -3.59 -2.91
C VAL A 414 23.05 -3.44 -4.41
N VAL A 415 21.98 -3.87 -5.07
CA VAL A 415 21.85 -3.85 -6.52
C VAL A 415 20.62 -3.07 -6.95
N ARG A 416 20.65 -2.60 -8.20
CA ARG A 416 19.53 -1.90 -8.83
C ARG A 416 19.51 -2.23 -10.31
N GLY A 417 18.32 -2.42 -10.87
CA GLY A 417 18.14 -2.56 -12.31
C GLY A 417 17.42 -1.36 -12.90
N ASP A 418 17.88 -0.90 -14.07
CA ASP A 418 17.34 0.23 -14.81
C ASP A 418 17.15 -0.11 -16.30
N SER A 419 16.26 0.64 -16.95
CA SER A 419 15.97 0.52 -18.39
C SER A 419 16.73 1.57 -19.20
N LYS A 420 16.69 1.45 -20.54
CA LYS A 420 17.39 2.32 -21.50
C LYS A 420 17.31 3.83 -21.26
N HIS A 421 16.24 4.34 -20.67
CA HIS A 421 16.09 5.77 -20.40
C HIS A 421 17.21 6.32 -19.50
N MET A 422 17.86 5.46 -18.70
CA MET A 422 18.99 5.87 -17.85
C MET A 422 20.29 6.11 -18.64
N TYR A 423 20.40 5.67 -19.90
CA TYR A 423 21.61 5.88 -20.70
C TYR A 423 21.96 7.36 -20.89
N GLU A 424 20.96 8.22 -21.04
CA GLU A 424 21.15 9.66 -21.19
C GLU A 424 21.49 10.36 -19.86
N SER A 425 21.34 9.67 -18.72
CA SER A 425 21.62 10.24 -17.41
C SER A 425 23.12 10.38 -17.17
N PHE A 426 23.49 11.24 -16.22
CA PHE A 426 24.89 11.44 -15.79
C PHE A 426 25.84 11.79 -16.95
N GLY A 427 25.36 12.57 -17.93
CA GLY A 427 26.16 12.99 -19.07
C GLY A 427 26.46 11.87 -20.08
N GLY A 428 25.64 10.82 -20.13
CA GLY A 428 25.83 9.72 -21.07
C GLY A 428 26.84 8.66 -20.61
N ILE A 429 27.30 8.71 -19.36
CA ILE A 429 28.36 7.83 -18.84
C ILE A 429 28.05 6.33 -18.99
N LEU A 430 26.78 5.96 -19.10
CA LEU A 430 26.33 4.58 -19.24
C LEU A 430 26.31 4.09 -20.70
N LYS A 431 26.45 4.98 -21.69
CA LYS A 431 26.44 4.66 -23.14
C LYS A 431 27.76 4.07 -23.63
N GLN A 432 28.36 3.18 -22.85
CA GLN A 432 29.68 2.64 -23.18
C GLN A 432 29.64 1.68 -24.38
N GLN A 433 28.48 1.12 -24.73
CA GLN A 433 28.32 0.25 -25.90
C GLN A 433 28.71 0.95 -27.22
N GLU A 434 28.47 2.25 -27.34
CA GLU A 434 28.77 3.00 -28.57
C GLU A 434 30.28 3.11 -28.82
N ASN A 435 31.06 3.19 -27.74
CA ASN A 435 32.52 3.31 -27.78
C ASN A 435 33.23 1.95 -27.66
N HIS A 436 32.53 0.90 -27.24
CA HIS A 436 33.05 -0.45 -26.99
C HIS A 436 32.17 -1.53 -27.64
N PRO A 437 32.12 -1.60 -29.00
CA PRO A 437 31.23 -2.52 -29.71
C PRO A 437 31.54 -4.00 -29.46
N ASP A 438 32.81 -4.34 -29.20
CA ASP A 438 33.25 -5.71 -28.86
C ASP A 438 33.13 -6.05 -27.37
N GLY A 439 32.66 -5.09 -26.57
CA GLY A 439 32.45 -5.23 -25.13
C GLY A 439 33.73 -5.02 -24.33
N GLY A 440 33.62 -5.28 -23.03
CA GLY A 440 34.74 -5.26 -22.10
C GLY A 440 34.53 -4.38 -20.89
N TYR A 441 35.60 -4.25 -20.14
CA TYR A 441 35.65 -3.55 -18.88
C TYR A 441 36.22 -2.14 -19.07
N VAL A 442 35.42 -1.12 -18.77
CA VAL A 442 35.74 0.30 -18.94
C VAL A 442 35.94 0.93 -17.57
N SER A 443 37.15 1.41 -17.29
CA SER A 443 37.42 2.19 -16.07
C SER A 443 36.83 3.59 -16.24
N VAL A 444 36.12 4.06 -15.21
CA VAL A 444 35.39 5.34 -15.24
C VAL A 444 35.96 6.31 -14.21
N ASP A 445 36.11 5.87 -12.96
CA ASP A 445 36.68 6.65 -11.85
C ASP A 445 36.00 8.03 -11.65
N GLN A 446 34.66 8.05 -11.66
CA GLN A 446 33.87 9.28 -11.59
C GLN A 446 32.84 9.23 -10.44
N THR A 447 32.72 10.32 -9.69
CA THR A 447 31.66 10.48 -8.68
C THR A 447 30.47 11.24 -9.24
N ILE A 448 29.27 10.72 -8.99
CA ILE A 448 27.98 11.34 -9.32
C ILE A 448 27.16 11.57 -8.05
N GLU A 449 26.19 12.47 -8.13
CA GLU A 449 25.13 12.60 -7.13
C GLU A 449 23.82 12.05 -7.71
N TRP A 450 23.17 11.15 -6.98
CA TRP A 450 21.91 10.58 -7.42
C TRP A 450 20.77 11.60 -7.28
N PRO A 451 19.98 11.87 -8.34
CA PRO A 451 19.09 13.03 -8.40
C PRO A 451 17.73 12.83 -7.72
N ALA A 452 17.47 11.67 -7.13
CA ALA A 452 16.20 11.33 -6.49
C ALA A 452 16.44 10.48 -5.24
N ILE A 453 15.37 10.00 -4.60
CA ILE A 453 15.53 8.88 -3.65
C ILE A 453 15.95 7.64 -4.46
N LEU A 454 17.07 7.04 -4.08
CA LEU A 454 17.64 5.87 -4.74
C LEU A 454 17.06 4.62 -4.11
N SER A 455 16.27 3.85 -4.86
CA SER A 455 15.81 2.51 -4.48
C SER A 455 16.78 1.43 -4.96
N THR A 456 17.17 0.53 -4.06
CA THR A 456 18.05 -0.62 -4.32
C THR A 456 17.50 -1.85 -3.62
N THR A 457 17.95 -3.05 -3.97
CA THR A 457 17.63 -4.28 -3.25
C THR A 457 18.90 -5.00 -2.82
N TYR A 458 18.87 -5.68 -1.68
CA TYR A 458 19.91 -6.63 -1.27
C TYR A 458 19.56 -8.07 -1.66
N GLY A 459 18.44 -8.28 -2.37
CA GLY A 459 18.02 -9.56 -2.92
C GLY A 459 18.79 -10.00 -4.17
N ASP A 460 18.53 -11.24 -4.60
CA ASP A 460 19.24 -11.88 -5.71
C ASP A 460 18.92 -11.17 -7.06
N PRO A 461 19.93 -10.62 -7.78
CA PRO A 461 19.72 -9.95 -9.06
C PRO A 461 19.05 -10.81 -10.14
N LEU A 462 19.15 -12.14 -10.06
CA LEU A 462 18.57 -13.07 -11.03
C LEU A 462 17.06 -13.24 -10.86
N THR A 463 16.56 -13.13 -9.63
CA THR A 463 15.17 -13.44 -9.30
C THR A 463 14.38 -12.21 -8.87
N HIS A 464 15.06 -11.17 -8.38
CA HIS A 464 14.39 -9.99 -7.85
C HIS A 464 13.71 -9.19 -8.96
N THR A 465 12.41 -8.92 -8.82
CA THR A 465 11.56 -8.30 -9.87
C THR A 465 12.03 -6.93 -10.35
N TYR A 466 12.71 -6.17 -9.50
CA TYR A 466 13.29 -4.86 -9.85
C TYR A 466 14.58 -4.93 -10.68
N VAL A 467 15.30 -6.06 -10.64
CA VAL A 467 16.63 -6.21 -11.26
C VAL A 467 16.61 -7.21 -12.40
N ALA A 468 15.94 -8.34 -12.21
CA ALA A 468 15.82 -9.39 -13.20
C ALA A 468 15.21 -8.84 -14.51
N GLY A 469 15.88 -9.12 -15.63
CA GLY A 469 15.43 -8.68 -16.95
C GLY A 469 15.74 -7.21 -17.29
N LYS A 470 16.41 -6.46 -16.40
CA LYS A 470 16.85 -5.09 -16.69
C LYS A 470 18.11 -5.07 -17.55
N GLU A 471 18.26 -4.01 -18.32
CA GLU A 471 19.35 -3.87 -19.28
C GLU A 471 20.60 -3.24 -18.67
N ILE A 472 20.39 -2.33 -17.71
CA ILE A 472 21.45 -1.74 -16.90
C ILE A 472 21.29 -2.31 -15.50
N VAL A 473 22.35 -2.88 -14.95
CA VAL A 473 22.38 -3.33 -13.55
C VAL A 473 23.51 -2.60 -12.84
N TRP A 474 23.20 -2.05 -11.68
CA TRP A 474 24.17 -1.45 -10.78
C TRP A 474 24.45 -2.39 -9.63
N GLU A 475 25.72 -2.51 -9.26
CA GLU A 475 26.17 -3.09 -8.01
C GLU A 475 26.87 -1.99 -7.20
N PHE A 476 26.36 -1.76 -5.99
CA PHE A 476 26.85 -0.74 -5.08
C PHE A 476 27.50 -1.38 -3.86
N GLY A 477 28.80 -1.13 -3.67
CA GLY A 477 29.46 -1.36 -2.38
C GLY A 477 28.93 -0.40 -1.32
N LEU A 478 28.73 -0.90 -0.09
CA LEU A 478 28.26 -0.11 1.04
C LEU A 478 29.36 0.15 2.09
N PRO A 479 29.57 1.42 2.51
CA PRO A 479 30.41 1.74 3.65
C PRO A 479 29.65 1.48 4.95
N GLU A 480 30.35 1.23 6.06
CA GLU A 480 29.73 0.95 7.36
C GLU A 480 28.75 2.06 7.83
N ASP A 481 29.01 3.32 7.47
CA ASP A 481 28.23 4.49 7.87
C ASP A 481 27.23 4.96 6.79
N HIS A 482 26.80 4.05 5.91
CA HIS A 482 25.83 4.35 4.86
C HIS A 482 24.51 4.92 5.39
N ARG A 483 23.85 5.76 4.57
CA ARG A 483 22.54 6.36 4.87
C ARG A 483 21.34 5.57 4.32
N GLY A 484 21.57 4.31 3.96
CA GLY A 484 20.55 3.35 3.54
C GLY A 484 19.48 3.13 4.62
N ARG A 485 18.19 3.20 4.24
CA ARG A 485 17.03 3.08 5.15
C ARG A 485 15.93 2.22 4.55
N ALA A 486 15.10 1.63 5.40
CA ALA A 486 13.83 1.03 5.01
C ALA A 486 12.72 2.07 5.16
N LEU A 487 12.20 2.55 4.03
CA LEU A 487 11.03 3.43 4.00
C LEU A 487 9.78 2.57 4.12
N GLY A 488 9.35 2.33 5.35
CA GLY A 488 8.21 1.49 5.64
C GLY A 488 8.58 0.18 6.34
N ARG A 489 7.62 -0.34 7.09
CA ARG A 489 7.70 -1.54 7.92
C ARG A 489 7.54 -2.81 7.09
N ASN A 490 6.80 -2.76 5.98
CA ASN A 490 6.61 -3.90 5.08
C ASN A 490 7.77 -4.11 4.11
N ASN A 491 8.72 -3.18 4.06
CA ASN A 491 9.91 -3.24 3.20
C ASN A 491 10.85 -4.45 3.47
N GLN A 492 10.65 -5.16 4.59
CA GLN A 492 11.45 -6.35 4.91
C GLN A 492 11.18 -7.54 3.98
N SER A 493 9.99 -7.64 3.36
CA SER A 493 9.69 -8.73 2.43
C SER A 493 10.23 -8.49 1.01
N GLU A 494 10.49 -7.25 0.65
CA GLU A 494 10.97 -6.86 -0.70
C GLU A 494 12.50 -6.70 -0.75
N GLU A 495 13.20 -6.97 0.36
CA GLU A 495 14.65 -6.83 0.45
C GLU A 495 15.17 -5.46 -0.04
N GLU A 496 14.36 -4.40 0.06
CA GLU A 496 14.70 -3.10 -0.50
C GLU A 496 15.40 -2.20 0.54
N MET A 497 16.39 -1.46 0.06
CA MET A 497 17.11 -0.43 0.80
C MET A 497 17.12 0.84 -0.03
N THR A 498 16.70 1.96 0.56
CA THR A 498 16.66 3.24 -0.12
C THR A 498 17.70 4.21 0.43
N PHE A 499 18.16 5.15 -0.40
CA PHE A 499 19.11 6.18 -0.03
C PHE A 499 18.55 7.57 -0.37
N PRO A 500 18.91 8.60 0.41
CA PRO A 500 18.31 9.93 0.24
C PRO A 500 18.75 10.56 -1.09
N ILE A 501 18.02 11.60 -1.51
CA ILE A 501 18.46 12.44 -2.63
C ILE A 501 19.86 12.99 -2.41
N GLY A 502 20.64 13.08 -3.49
CA GLY A 502 22.02 13.55 -3.42
C GLY A 502 23.00 12.51 -2.89
N THR A 503 22.59 11.25 -2.80
CA THR A 503 23.51 10.14 -2.47
C THR A 503 24.67 10.14 -3.47
N LYS A 504 25.89 10.29 -2.94
CA LYS A 504 27.12 10.28 -3.73
C LYS A 504 27.50 8.86 -4.06
N ILE A 505 27.78 8.62 -5.33
CA ILE A 505 28.12 7.30 -5.87
C ILE A 505 29.41 7.46 -6.66
N HIS A 506 30.42 6.67 -6.31
CA HIS A 506 31.68 6.60 -7.04
C HIS A 506 31.64 5.42 -8.00
N ILE A 507 31.59 5.70 -9.31
CA ILE A 507 31.58 4.69 -10.37
C ILE A 507 33.02 4.31 -10.67
N ARG A 508 33.41 3.10 -10.26
CA ARG A 508 34.75 2.57 -10.50
C ARG A 508 34.89 2.12 -11.95
N GLN A 509 33.95 1.31 -12.41
CA GLN A 509 34.09 0.55 -13.64
C GLN A 509 32.72 0.16 -14.22
N ILE A 510 32.66 0.03 -15.54
CA ILE A 510 31.49 -0.46 -16.26
C ILE A 510 31.89 -1.69 -17.07
N LEU A 511 31.11 -2.77 -16.98
CA LEU A 511 31.20 -3.91 -17.88
C LEU A 511 30.16 -3.73 -19.01
N VAL A 512 30.66 -3.67 -20.23
CA VAL A 512 29.88 -3.65 -21.47
C VAL A 512 29.80 -5.08 -22.02
N ARG A 513 28.60 -5.66 -22.05
CA ARG A 513 28.38 -7.05 -22.47
C ARG A 513 27.96 -7.13 -23.94
N SER A 514 28.89 -6.80 -24.80
CA SER A 514 28.81 -7.02 -26.25
C SER A 514 29.99 -7.87 -26.71
N GLY A 515 30.03 -8.23 -27.99
CA GLY A 515 31.11 -9.05 -28.58
C GLY A 515 31.46 -10.30 -27.75
N ASP A 516 32.74 -10.40 -27.41
CA ASP A 516 33.32 -11.52 -26.64
C ASP A 516 32.87 -11.53 -25.17
N PHE A 517 32.41 -10.38 -24.66
CA PHE A 517 31.96 -10.20 -23.26
C PHE A 517 30.45 -10.42 -23.10
N ARG A 518 29.72 -10.84 -24.14
CA ARG A 518 28.25 -11.00 -24.08
C ARG A 518 27.77 -11.88 -22.92
N GLN A 519 28.53 -12.90 -22.56
CA GLN A 519 28.20 -13.84 -21.48
C GLN A 519 28.92 -13.56 -20.16
N GLU A 520 29.79 -12.55 -20.12
CA GLU A 520 30.54 -12.18 -18.91
C GLU A 520 29.57 -11.83 -17.78
N GLN A 521 29.74 -12.44 -16.60
CA GLN A 521 28.90 -12.24 -15.40
C GLN A 521 27.39 -12.55 -15.58
N SER A 522 26.98 -13.29 -16.63
CA SER A 522 25.57 -13.66 -16.86
C SER A 522 24.99 -14.49 -15.71
N ALA A 523 25.81 -15.31 -15.06
CA ALA A 523 25.42 -16.11 -13.91
C ALA A 523 25.10 -15.29 -12.65
N LYS A 524 25.53 -14.02 -12.58
CA LYS A 524 25.22 -13.12 -11.45
C LYS A 524 24.12 -12.12 -11.79
N TYR A 525 24.13 -11.55 -12.99
CA TYR A 525 23.23 -10.43 -13.35
C TYR A 525 22.19 -10.79 -14.42
N GLY A 526 22.10 -12.05 -14.83
CA GLY A 526 21.18 -12.54 -15.85
C GLY A 526 21.63 -12.19 -17.26
N GLU A 527 20.94 -12.71 -18.28
CA GLU A 527 21.33 -12.51 -19.68
C GLU A 527 20.89 -11.16 -20.26
N SER A 528 19.86 -10.54 -19.70
CA SER A 528 19.29 -9.29 -20.20
C SER A 528 20.15 -8.06 -19.92
N ALA A 529 20.98 -8.11 -18.88
CA ALA A 529 21.82 -7.00 -18.48
C ALA A 529 22.98 -6.84 -19.48
N THR A 530 22.96 -5.77 -20.27
CA THR A 530 24.00 -5.46 -21.27
C THR A 530 25.05 -4.49 -20.74
N VAL A 531 24.74 -3.76 -19.66
CA VAL A 531 25.67 -2.87 -18.95
C VAL A 531 25.59 -3.17 -17.46
N ILE A 532 26.74 -3.51 -16.87
CA ILE A 532 26.88 -3.65 -15.41
C ILE A 532 27.74 -2.51 -14.89
N VAL A 533 27.24 -1.76 -13.93
CA VAL A 533 27.94 -0.64 -13.31
C VAL A 533 28.42 -1.05 -11.92
N PHE A 534 29.73 -1.06 -11.73
CA PHE A 534 30.35 -1.31 -10.43
C PHE A 534 30.67 0.03 -9.78
N ALA A 535 30.01 0.30 -8.67
CA ALA A 535 30.12 1.56 -7.97
C ALA A 535 30.13 1.36 -6.46
N ASP A 536 30.51 2.41 -5.73
CA ASP A 536 30.44 2.45 -4.28
C ASP A 536 29.57 3.63 -3.85
N ILE A 537 28.63 3.38 -2.94
CA ILE A 537 27.94 4.45 -2.25
C ILE A 537 28.95 5.09 -1.29
N LEU A 538 29.05 6.41 -1.30
CA LEU A 538 29.96 7.10 -0.40
C LEU A 538 29.26 7.44 0.93
N ALA A 539 30.04 7.49 2.00
CA ALA A 539 29.59 7.92 3.31
C ALA A 539 28.84 9.25 3.22
N GLY A 540 27.64 9.29 3.81
CA GLY A 540 26.80 10.49 3.77
C GLY A 540 27.29 11.54 4.76
N GLN A 541 27.45 12.79 4.33
CA GLN A 541 27.59 13.90 5.28
C GLN A 541 26.27 14.05 6.05
N ARG A 542 26.29 13.89 7.38
CA ARG A 542 25.15 14.29 8.21
C ARG A 542 24.97 15.80 8.07
N PRO A 543 23.75 16.31 7.84
CA PRO A 543 23.52 17.75 7.99
C PRO A 543 23.99 18.15 9.38
N THR A 544 24.90 19.11 9.47
CA THR A 544 25.26 19.72 10.75
C THR A 544 23.96 20.30 11.33
N ARG A 545 23.44 19.72 12.41
CA ARG A 545 22.39 20.37 13.19
C ARG A 545 22.97 21.71 13.64
N GLY A 546 22.40 22.81 13.16
CA GLY A 546 22.66 24.11 13.76
C GLY A 546 22.10 24.08 15.18
N ASP A 547 22.98 24.34 16.15
CA ASP A 547 22.63 24.50 17.56
C ASP A 547 21.66 25.66 17.80
#